data_AF-A0A7Y0HMW2-F1
#
_entry.id   AF-A0A7Y0HMW2-F1
#
_cell.length_a   1.000
_cell.length_b   1.000
_cell.length_c   1.000
_cell.angle_alpha   90.00
_cell.angle_beta   90.00
_cell.angle_gamma   90.00
#
_symmetry.space_group_name_H-M   'P 1'
#
loop_
_entity.id
_entity.type
_entity.pdbx_description
1 polymer ?
#
loop_
_entity_poly.entity_id
_entity_poly.type
_entity_poly.pdbx_seq_one_letter_code
_entity_poly.pdbx_strand_id
1 'polypeptide(L)'
;MSFRYNDISIVPYRNDSIKVNQNHPKYPLHQTIWVPMMPVYDVRSRRYYQLPINCPFSRFRDFKLQRPAPPKGTLTVTAVGKYENNWCNKLDNGDAVAFKNFLKNKGWDIAIEHYDEAVTPNDFLAAGGTSDILYHSGHGSEDGTFPLYPVNKLLSWKDFYVLSRTKIFFMMTCYVLRINDWGRILRNGAHHVFGYNLPSGDITDNDIVKEFLGKCYGEGGIAPKKLLDAWEFVNTSHEEPWTIISHSENRDDYMIGVALGLTKDVRGLNDIIRITSTGTDIIQFKEPTTEAISAYYDVSVEQEKLNFVNLAEGLTSGFPEFKENKFFKAKTFTDGQANIYVYPSGAMIYEGVRNRNKFKGTSDDAIKIAEQFVRLKGGGLPDDAFLSEVIPQEEKDATSNINKVTGYIVIFKHKIDGLEIDGVAGDSIKVLIDNNGGSYMFRVWRDIKSKKLKVGKPPVDSKAAILAAENYYHQIMKTTQPPVLQNEKMVYFSKSFKEVQTNLPLAWKVTLSGRNIFVDAQTGNILSTPKS
;
A
#
# COMPACT_ATOMS: atom_id res chain seq x y z
N MET A 1 66.66 -5.64 0.00
CA MET A 1 66.21 -4.24 -0.10
C MET A 1 65.22 -4.00 1.02
N SER A 2 65.68 -3.28 2.05
CA SER A 2 64.94 -2.90 3.24
C SER A 2 64.77 -1.38 3.20
N PHE A 3 63.54 -0.88 3.30
CA PHE A 3 63.32 0.53 3.59
C PHE A 3 62.40 0.68 4.80
N ARG A 4 62.87 1.55 5.69
CA ARG A 4 62.38 1.82 7.04
C ARG A 4 61.18 2.77 7.01
N TYR A 5 60.36 2.61 8.04
CA TYR A 5 59.45 3.60 8.61
C TYR A 5 60.14 4.95 8.87
N ASN A 6 59.42 6.05 8.65
CA ASN A 6 59.59 7.32 9.36
C ASN A 6 58.23 8.05 9.45
N ASP A 7 57.79 8.24 10.69
CA ASP A 7 57.22 9.45 11.31
C ASP A 7 56.15 10.26 10.56
N ILE A 8 54.91 10.15 11.05
CA ILE A 8 53.90 11.21 10.95
C ILE A 8 53.75 11.83 12.34
N SER A 9 54.23 13.07 12.45
CA SER A 9 54.08 13.97 13.59
C SER A 9 52.67 14.57 13.63
N ILE A 10 51.99 14.44 14.78
CA ILE A 10 50.73 15.12 15.10
C ILE A 10 51.05 16.56 15.49
N VAL A 11 50.51 17.53 14.74
CA VAL A 11 50.56 18.96 15.08
C VAL A 11 49.23 19.35 15.75
N PRO A 12 49.23 19.96 16.96
CA PRO A 12 48.01 20.47 17.57
C PRO A 12 47.63 21.82 16.95
N TYR A 13 46.40 21.93 16.46
CA TYR A 13 45.86 23.20 15.99
C TYR A 13 45.68 24.18 17.15
N ARG A 14 46.37 25.32 17.07
CA ARG A 14 46.22 26.49 17.95
C ARG A 14 44.95 27.26 17.59
N ASN A 15 44.27 27.72 18.64
CA ASN A 15 43.25 28.76 18.62
C ASN A 15 43.90 30.08 18.23
N ASP A 16 43.52 30.64 17.07
CA ASP A 16 43.70 32.05 16.77
C ASP A 16 42.35 32.66 16.38
N SER A 17 42.02 33.72 17.11
CA SER A 17 40.81 34.54 17.02
C SER A 17 40.72 35.28 15.68
N ILE A 18 39.73 34.93 14.86
CA ILE A 18 39.34 35.73 13.69
C ILE A 18 38.24 36.71 14.11
N LYS A 19 38.55 38.01 14.03
CA LYS A 19 37.55 39.09 14.09
C LYS A 19 36.73 39.05 12.79
N VAL A 20 35.46 38.67 12.89
CA VAL A 20 34.51 38.75 11.77
C VAL A 20 33.64 40.00 11.91
N ASN A 21 33.60 40.74 10.81
CA ASN A 21 32.89 41.99 10.58
C ASN A 21 31.37 41.78 10.72
N GLN A 22 30.73 42.55 11.60
CA GLN A 22 29.29 42.50 11.85
C GLN A 22 28.55 43.26 10.76
N ASN A 23 27.90 42.53 9.83
CA ASN A 23 26.73 43.00 9.07
C ASN A 23 26.13 41.84 8.25
N HIS A 24 25.36 40.95 8.88
CA HIS A 24 24.40 40.05 8.20
C HIS A 24 23.30 39.61 9.19
N PRO A 25 22.09 39.28 8.70
CA PRO A 25 20.87 39.20 9.52
C PRO A 25 20.86 37.99 10.46
N LYS A 26 20.29 38.20 11.66
CA LYS A 26 20.16 37.22 12.74
C LYS A 26 19.32 36.01 12.29
N TYR A 27 19.94 34.83 12.23
CA TYR A 27 19.23 33.55 12.25
C TYR A 27 18.91 33.16 13.71
N PRO A 28 17.77 32.52 14.00
CA PRO A 28 17.42 32.12 15.36
C PRO A 28 18.34 30.98 15.84
N LEU A 29 18.77 31.11 17.10
CA LEU A 29 19.55 30.11 17.84
C LEU A 29 18.88 28.73 17.79
N HIS A 30 19.63 27.71 17.41
CA HIS A 30 19.29 26.31 17.64
C HIS A 30 19.12 26.08 19.16
N GLN A 31 17.91 25.80 19.60
CA GLN A 31 17.68 25.21 20.92
C GLN A 31 18.11 23.75 20.88
N THR A 32 19.20 23.42 21.57
CA THR A 32 19.59 22.04 21.86
C THR A 32 18.60 21.47 22.88
N ILE A 33 17.68 20.62 22.43
CA ILE A 33 16.81 19.85 23.32
C ILE A 33 17.62 18.67 23.85
N TRP A 34 17.94 18.68 25.14
CA TRP A 34 18.44 17.51 25.85
C TRP A 34 17.29 16.52 26.07
N VAL A 35 17.31 15.41 25.33
CA VAL A 35 16.43 14.28 25.63
C VAL A 35 17.13 13.42 26.68
N PRO A 36 16.58 13.22 27.89
CA PRO A 36 17.16 12.30 28.84
C PRO A 36 17.08 10.89 28.28
N MET A 37 18.23 10.28 28.00
CA MET A 37 18.31 8.86 27.67
C MET A 37 17.84 8.06 28.89
N MET A 38 16.79 7.27 28.72
CA MET A 38 16.46 6.20 29.67
C MET A 38 17.64 5.21 29.73
N PRO A 39 18.02 4.72 30.91
CA PRO A 39 19.10 3.75 31.03
C PRO A 39 18.74 2.47 30.28
N VAL A 40 19.62 2.08 29.36
CA VAL A 40 19.60 0.79 28.66
C VAL A 40 19.81 -0.30 29.71
N TYR A 41 18.81 -1.14 29.93
CA TYR A 41 18.96 -2.34 30.75
C TYR A 41 19.83 -3.35 30.01
N ASP A 42 21.03 -3.58 30.53
CA ASP A 42 21.88 -4.69 30.13
C ASP A 42 21.29 -6.01 30.64
N VAL A 43 20.84 -6.86 29.72
CA VAL A 43 20.18 -8.14 29.99
C VAL A 43 21.20 -9.25 30.38
N ARG A 44 22.48 -8.93 30.61
CA ARG A 44 23.53 -9.94 30.88
C ARG A 44 24.12 -9.95 32.29
N SER A 45 23.40 -9.53 33.32
CA SER A 45 23.76 -9.90 34.69
C SER A 45 22.57 -10.34 35.55
N ARG A 46 22.45 -11.66 35.72
CA ARG A 46 21.64 -12.24 36.80
C ARG A 46 22.37 -12.02 38.12
N ARG A 47 22.22 -10.84 38.71
CA ARG A 47 22.42 -10.64 40.16
C ARG A 47 21.20 -9.95 40.73
N TYR A 48 20.47 -10.68 41.57
CA TYR A 48 19.41 -10.15 42.40
C TYR A 48 19.99 -9.07 43.32
N TYR A 49 19.81 -7.80 42.97
CA TYR A 49 19.87 -6.73 43.96
C TYR A 49 18.49 -6.63 44.60
N GLN A 50 18.39 -7.05 45.86
CA GLN A 50 17.28 -6.66 46.73
C GLN A 50 17.35 -5.14 46.88
N LEU A 51 16.40 -4.43 46.26
CA LEU A 51 16.21 -3.01 46.49
C LEU A 51 15.61 -2.81 47.89
N PRO A 52 16.01 -1.76 48.63
CA PRO A 52 15.47 -1.48 49.96
C PRO A 52 13.96 -1.22 49.88
N ILE A 53 13.22 -1.98 50.67
CA ILE A 53 11.79 -1.79 50.94
C ILE A 53 11.66 -0.49 51.75
N ASN A 54 11.59 0.66 51.07
CA ASN A 54 11.02 1.93 51.56
C ASN A 54 11.18 3.03 50.48
N CYS A 55 10.50 2.86 49.35
CA CYS A 55 10.35 3.94 48.37
C CYS A 55 8.84 4.17 48.15
N PRO A 56 8.31 5.38 48.43
CA PRO A 56 6.87 5.64 48.37
C PRO A 56 6.45 5.85 46.92
N PHE A 57 6.24 4.76 46.17
CA PHE A 57 5.72 4.77 44.79
C PHE A 57 4.20 4.67 44.72
N SER A 58 3.48 5.06 45.76
CA SER A 58 2.01 5.17 45.72
C SER A 58 1.59 6.56 45.21
N ARG A 59 1.78 6.86 43.91
CA ARG A 59 1.07 7.97 43.19
C ARG A 59 1.29 8.09 41.67
N PHE A 60 1.72 7.03 40.96
CA PHE A 60 1.83 7.06 39.49
C PHE A 60 0.62 6.46 38.75
N ARG A 61 -0.59 6.49 39.33
CA ARG A 61 -1.79 5.94 38.68
C ARG A 61 -2.57 6.91 37.78
N ASP A 62 -2.21 8.20 37.71
CA ASP A 62 -2.98 9.20 36.96
C ASP A 62 -2.17 10.08 35.99
N PHE A 63 -1.02 9.61 35.50
CA PHE A 63 -0.45 10.22 34.29
C PHE A 63 -1.24 9.72 33.07
N LYS A 64 -2.40 10.34 32.82
CA LYS A 64 -2.92 10.38 31.45
C LYS A 64 -1.84 11.07 30.63
N LEU A 65 -1.10 10.30 29.83
CA LEU A 65 -0.36 10.82 28.70
C LEU A 65 -1.34 11.67 27.90
N GLN A 66 -1.32 12.98 28.11
CA GLN A 66 -1.99 13.92 27.23
C GLN A 66 -1.29 13.72 25.90
N ARG A 67 -1.92 12.94 25.00
CA ARG A 67 -1.52 12.93 23.60
C ARG A 67 -1.54 14.39 23.19
N PRO A 68 -0.42 14.96 22.71
CA PRO A 68 -0.44 16.33 22.20
C PRO A 68 -1.59 16.41 21.20
N ALA A 69 -2.40 17.47 21.31
CA ALA A 69 -3.49 17.67 20.36
C ALA A 69 -2.89 17.58 18.94
N PRO A 70 -3.51 16.81 18.02
CA PRO A 70 -2.98 16.71 16.68
C PRO A 70 -2.81 18.13 16.11
N PRO A 71 -1.67 18.45 15.50
CA PRO A 71 -1.47 19.76 14.91
C PRO A 71 -2.60 20.05 13.90
N LYS A 72 -3.22 21.23 14.03
CA LYS A 72 -4.25 21.70 13.10
C LYS A 72 -3.60 22.03 11.76
N GLY A 73 -3.84 21.19 10.76
CA GLY A 73 -3.48 21.45 9.36
C GLY A 73 -4.72 21.77 8.55
N THR A 74 -4.51 22.31 7.35
CA THR A 74 -5.61 22.61 6.42
C THR A 74 -5.75 21.54 5.33
N LEU A 75 -7.00 21.19 5.03
CA LEU A 75 -7.40 20.21 4.05
C LEU A 75 -8.21 20.87 2.94
N THR A 76 -7.88 20.58 1.68
CA THR A 76 -8.81 20.78 0.56
C THR A 76 -9.30 19.45 0.03
N VAL A 77 -10.61 19.35 -0.19
CA VAL A 77 -11.23 18.23 -0.88
C VAL A 77 -11.98 18.75 -2.10
N THR A 78 -11.66 18.17 -3.25
CA THR A 78 -12.39 18.39 -4.50
C THR A 78 -12.75 17.05 -5.10
N ALA A 79 -13.94 16.92 -5.67
CA ALA A 79 -14.29 15.73 -6.44
C ALA A 79 -15.21 16.09 -7.59
N VAL A 80 -14.97 15.52 -8.77
CA VAL A 80 -15.79 15.79 -9.96
C VAL A 80 -16.32 14.48 -10.48
N GLY A 81 -17.62 14.25 -10.29
CA GLY A 81 -18.29 13.04 -10.72
C GLY A 81 -19.30 13.25 -11.83
N LYS A 82 -19.97 14.40 -11.89
CA LYS A 82 -20.95 14.72 -12.94
C LYS A 82 -20.31 15.57 -14.04
N TYR A 83 -20.35 15.14 -15.31
CA TYR A 83 -20.08 15.99 -16.47
C TYR A 83 -21.30 15.96 -17.40
N GLU A 84 -21.86 17.13 -17.73
CA GLU A 84 -22.91 17.21 -18.74
C GLU A 84 -22.23 17.18 -20.13
N ASN A 85 -22.49 16.09 -20.86
CA ASN A 85 -22.03 15.74 -22.22
C ASN A 85 -20.78 14.83 -22.28
N ASN A 86 -21.05 13.53 -22.41
CA ASN A 86 -20.21 12.49 -23.04
C ASN A 86 -18.88 12.07 -22.42
N TRP A 87 -18.45 12.64 -21.30
CA TRP A 87 -17.43 12.01 -20.46
C TRP A 87 -18.16 11.28 -19.33
N CYS A 88 -18.65 10.09 -19.67
CA CYS A 88 -18.64 8.94 -18.78
C CYS A 88 -19.35 9.12 -17.41
N ASN A 89 -20.61 8.68 -17.34
CA ASN A 89 -21.47 8.45 -16.16
C ASN A 89 -21.01 8.97 -14.78
N LYS A 90 -21.92 9.62 -14.04
CA LYS A 90 -21.74 10.11 -12.65
C LYS A 90 -20.82 9.22 -11.79
N LEU A 91 -19.64 9.71 -11.39
CA LEU A 91 -18.84 9.09 -10.32
C LEU A 91 -19.55 9.27 -8.97
N ASP A 92 -19.44 8.28 -8.09
CA ASP A 92 -19.77 8.45 -6.68
C ASP A 92 -18.56 9.08 -5.98
N ASN A 93 -18.69 10.31 -5.50
CA ASN A 93 -17.64 11.04 -4.77
C ASN A 93 -17.47 10.51 -3.31
N GLY A 94 -17.84 9.24 -3.06
CA GLY A 94 -17.91 8.63 -1.73
C GLY A 94 -16.55 8.45 -1.06
N ASP A 95 -15.50 8.24 -1.85
CA ASP A 95 -14.10 8.22 -1.43
C ASP A 95 -13.65 9.59 -0.87
N ALA A 96 -13.97 10.68 -1.58
CA ALA A 96 -13.67 12.05 -1.16
C ALA A 96 -14.41 12.42 0.13
N VAL A 97 -15.69 12.04 0.23
CA VAL A 97 -16.49 12.24 1.45
C VAL A 97 -15.91 11.44 2.63
N ALA A 98 -15.47 10.19 2.39
CA ALA A 98 -14.85 9.36 3.42
C ALA A 98 -13.51 9.95 3.89
N PHE A 99 -12.65 10.37 2.96
CA PHE A 99 -11.38 11.03 3.25
C PHE A 99 -11.59 12.28 4.12
N LYS A 100 -12.49 13.16 3.69
CA LYS A 100 -12.85 14.40 4.40
C LYS A 100 -13.32 14.12 5.82
N ASN A 101 -14.32 13.24 5.97
CA ASN A 101 -14.92 12.96 7.26
C ASN A 101 -13.90 12.34 8.22
N PHE A 102 -13.02 11.48 7.72
CA PHE A 102 -11.94 10.89 8.49
C PHE A 102 -11.01 11.98 9.05
N LEU A 103 -10.44 12.84 8.18
CA LEU A 103 -9.50 13.86 8.61
C LEU A 103 -10.17 14.95 9.48
N LYS A 104 -11.41 15.34 9.16
CA LYS A 104 -12.19 16.25 10.02
C LYS A 104 -12.35 15.70 11.43
N ASN A 105 -12.62 14.38 11.57
CA ASN A 105 -12.69 13.72 12.87
C ASN A 105 -11.32 13.65 13.60
N LYS A 106 -10.22 13.86 12.88
CA LYS A 106 -8.86 14.03 13.44
C LYS A 106 -8.50 15.48 13.74
N GLY A 107 -9.44 16.42 13.58
CA GLY A 107 -9.26 17.83 13.90
C GLY A 107 -8.63 18.67 12.80
N TRP A 108 -8.70 18.21 11.54
CA TRP A 108 -8.27 18.98 10.38
C TRP A 108 -9.30 20.04 9.99
N ASP A 109 -8.81 21.22 9.63
CA ASP A 109 -9.65 22.33 9.17
C ASP A 109 -9.85 22.24 7.65
N ILE A 110 -11.10 22.32 7.20
CA ILE A 110 -11.43 22.31 5.77
C ILE A 110 -11.23 23.73 5.22
N ALA A 111 -10.25 23.91 4.35
CA ALA A 111 -10.00 25.17 3.67
C ALA A 111 -10.91 25.35 2.44
N ILE A 112 -11.03 24.30 1.62
CA ILE A 112 -11.89 24.28 0.42
C ILE A 112 -12.58 22.91 0.35
N GLU A 113 -13.86 22.94 0.03
CA GLU A 113 -14.69 21.74 -0.21
C GLU A 113 -15.64 22.02 -1.37
N HIS A 114 -15.34 21.47 -2.55
CA HIS A 114 -16.18 21.61 -3.74
C HIS A 114 -16.42 20.25 -4.39
N TYR A 115 -17.61 20.08 -4.96
CA TYR A 115 -17.99 18.88 -5.71
C TYR A 115 -18.61 19.27 -7.05
N ASP A 116 -18.38 18.43 -8.06
CA ASP A 116 -18.97 18.53 -9.39
C ASP A 116 -18.81 19.93 -10.02
N GLU A 117 -19.95 20.56 -10.33
CA GLU A 117 -20.07 21.87 -10.99
C GLU A 117 -19.35 23.00 -10.23
N ALA A 118 -19.09 22.82 -8.94
CA ALA A 118 -18.38 23.78 -8.11
C ALA A 118 -16.84 23.67 -8.18
N VAL A 119 -16.29 22.65 -8.85
CA VAL A 119 -14.84 22.48 -8.97
C VAL A 119 -14.34 23.12 -10.25
N THR A 120 -13.86 24.36 -10.16
CA THR A 120 -13.23 25.05 -11.30
C THR A 120 -11.70 24.95 -11.27
N PRO A 121 -11.00 25.18 -12.41
CA PRO A 121 -9.55 25.31 -12.44
C PRO A 121 -8.99 26.27 -11.39
N ASN A 122 -9.66 27.39 -11.14
CA ASN A 122 -9.19 28.37 -10.17
C ASN A 122 -9.29 27.85 -8.74
N ASP A 123 -10.36 27.13 -8.40
CA ASP A 123 -10.53 26.53 -7.07
C ASP A 123 -9.49 25.43 -6.83
N PHE A 124 -9.24 24.65 -7.87
CA PHE A 124 -8.26 23.58 -7.85
C PHE A 124 -6.82 24.11 -7.71
N LEU A 125 -6.48 25.23 -8.38
CA LEU A 125 -5.19 25.89 -8.23
C LEU A 125 -5.05 26.60 -6.87
N ALA A 126 -6.11 27.24 -6.37
CA ALA A 126 -6.15 27.88 -5.06
C ALA A 126 -5.92 26.85 -3.93
N ALA A 127 -6.43 25.64 -4.12
CA ALA A 127 -6.29 24.55 -3.17
C ALA A 127 -4.82 24.19 -2.87
N GLY A 128 -3.97 24.09 -3.90
CA GLY A 128 -2.56 23.77 -3.65
C GLY A 128 -1.72 24.93 -3.08
N GLY A 129 -2.29 26.14 -3.03
CA GLY A 129 -1.69 27.29 -2.34
C GLY A 129 -2.14 27.47 -0.88
N THR A 130 -3.19 26.77 -0.44
CA THR A 130 -3.87 27.05 0.84
C THR A 130 -3.88 25.88 1.81
N SER A 131 -3.72 24.65 1.32
CA SER A 131 -3.88 23.43 2.12
C SER A 131 -2.60 22.66 2.31
N ASP A 132 -2.41 22.06 3.49
CA ASP A 132 -1.33 21.09 3.76
C ASP A 132 -1.60 19.76 3.04
N ILE A 133 -2.86 19.36 2.91
CA ILE A 133 -3.31 18.16 2.18
C ILE A 133 -4.30 18.58 1.09
N LEU A 134 -4.05 18.15 -0.15
CA LEU A 134 -4.99 18.23 -1.26
C LEU A 134 -5.53 16.83 -1.57
N TYR A 135 -6.84 16.68 -1.60
CA TYR A 135 -7.51 15.50 -2.15
C TYR A 135 -8.33 15.88 -3.37
N HIS A 136 -8.10 15.18 -4.47
CA HIS A 136 -8.88 15.24 -5.70
C HIS A 136 -9.31 13.84 -6.10
N SER A 137 -10.59 13.68 -6.42
CA SER A 137 -11.10 12.47 -7.08
C SER A 137 -11.86 12.83 -8.35
N GLY A 138 -11.75 12.00 -9.39
CA GLY A 138 -12.35 12.28 -10.68
C GLY A 138 -11.83 11.42 -11.82
N HIS A 139 -12.33 11.67 -13.03
CA HIS A 139 -11.85 11.00 -14.24
C HIS A 139 -10.53 11.60 -14.74
N GLY A 140 -9.63 10.75 -15.24
CA GLY A 140 -8.42 11.19 -15.93
C GLY A 140 -8.10 10.32 -17.12
N SER A 141 -7.11 10.75 -17.88
CA SER A 141 -6.71 10.15 -19.16
C SER A 141 -5.25 9.71 -19.15
N GLU A 142 -4.89 8.89 -20.14
CA GLU A 142 -3.53 8.39 -20.32
C GLU A 142 -2.48 9.49 -20.54
N ASP A 143 -2.90 10.65 -21.02
CA ASP A 143 -2.05 11.85 -21.19
C ASP A 143 -1.98 12.73 -19.93
N GLY A 144 -2.46 12.21 -18.78
CA GLY A 144 -2.37 12.86 -17.47
C GLY A 144 -3.17 14.15 -17.38
N THR A 145 -4.19 14.27 -18.22
CA THR A 145 -5.19 15.32 -18.11
C THR A 145 -6.41 14.83 -17.34
N PHE A 146 -7.12 15.77 -16.71
CA PHE A 146 -8.36 15.48 -16.00
C PHE A 146 -9.32 16.67 -16.15
N PRO A 147 -10.63 16.43 -16.30
CA PRO A 147 -11.58 17.50 -16.57
C PRO A 147 -12.06 18.18 -15.30
N LEU A 148 -12.22 19.50 -15.36
CA LEU A 148 -12.87 20.34 -14.34
C LEU A 148 -14.02 21.15 -14.96
N TYR A 149 -14.77 21.90 -14.14
CA TYR A 149 -15.82 22.79 -14.62
C TYR A 149 -15.30 24.19 -15.01
N PRO A 150 -15.92 24.86 -16.00
CA PRO A 150 -16.96 24.37 -16.90
C PRO A 150 -16.45 23.38 -17.95
N VAL A 151 -17.38 22.65 -18.58
CA VAL A 151 -17.14 21.68 -19.67
C VAL A 151 -16.12 22.25 -20.69
N ASN A 152 -15.16 21.40 -21.10
CA ASN A 152 -13.98 21.72 -21.93
C ASN A 152 -12.76 22.34 -21.22
N LYS A 153 -12.80 22.48 -19.89
CA LYS A 153 -11.60 22.81 -19.11
C LYS A 153 -10.89 21.53 -18.67
N LEU A 154 -9.84 21.16 -19.40
CA LEU A 154 -8.88 20.14 -19.00
C LEU A 154 -7.75 20.81 -18.22
N LEU A 155 -7.42 20.26 -17.06
CA LEU A 155 -6.14 20.51 -16.43
C LEU A 155 -5.20 19.33 -16.72
N SER A 156 -3.92 19.62 -16.71
CA SER A 156 -2.83 18.66 -16.76
C SER A 156 -1.91 18.89 -15.58
N TRP A 157 -1.03 17.94 -15.28
CA TRP A 157 0.05 18.14 -14.31
C TRP A 157 0.86 19.44 -14.54
N LYS A 158 0.92 19.98 -15.77
CA LYS A 158 1.67 21.20 -16.10
C LYS A 158 1.09 22.45 -15.45
N ASP A 159 -0.19 22.41 -15.14
CA ASP A 159 -0.90 23.54 -14.53
C ASP A 159 -0.60 23.65 -13.03
N PHE A 160 0.10 22.68 -12.43
CA PHE A 160 0.37 22.55 -10.98
C PHE A 160 1.67 23.24 -10.52
N TYR A 161 2.15 24.26 -11.23
CA TYR A 161 3.42 24.90 -10.90
C TYR A 161 3.36 25.82 -9.65
N VAL A 162 2.16 26.06 -9.08
CA VAL A 162 1.92 27.06 -8.02
C VAL A 162 1.76 26.46 -6.61
N LEU A 163 1.89 25.15 -6.43
CA LEU A 163 1.49 24.48 -5.19
C LEU A 163 2.60 24.50 -4.11
N SER A 164 2.94 25.70 -3.65
CA SER A 164 4.05 25.96 -2.71
C SER A 164 3.77 25.54 -1.26
N ARG A 165 2.52 25.20 -0.91
CA ARG A 165 2.09 24.94 0.47
C ARG A 165 1.63 23.50 0.74
N THR A 166 1.15 22.80 -0.29
CA THR A 166 0.65 21.44 -0.10
C THR A 166 1.77 20.43 0.03
N LYS A 167 1.71 19.67 1.12
CA LYS A 167 2.70 18.66 1.51
C LYS A 167 2.32 17.28 1.00
N ILE A 168 1.02 16.96 0.95
CA ILE A 168 0.54 15.68 0.45
C ILE A 168 -0.57 15.89 -0.58
N PHE A 169 -0.44 15.21 -1.72
CA PHE A 169 -1.43 15.21 -2.80
C PHE A 169 -2.04 13.83 -2.95
N PHE A 170 -3.35 13.74 -2.91
CA PHE A 170 -4.11 12.56 -3.30
C PHE A 170 -4.84 12.89 -4.60
N MET A 171 -4.29 12.44 -5.72
CA MET A 171 -4.87 12.52 -7.06
C MET A 171 -5.54 11.19 -7.39
N MET A 172 -6.69 10.92 -6.77
CA MET A 172 -7.48 9.70 -6.97
C MET A 172 -8.21 9.74 -8.31
N THR A 173 -7.40 9.77 -9.36
CA THR A 173 -7.83 9.99 -10.73
C THR A 173 -7.19 8.91 -11.59
N CYS A 174 -8.01 8.26 -12.43
CA CYS A 174 -7.56 7.18 -13.30
C CYS A 174 -6.39 7.62 -14.20
N TYR A 175 -5.41 6.75 -14.42
CA TYR A 175 -4.22 6.98 -15.27
C TYR A 175 -3.30 8.15 -14.89
N VAL A 176 -3.68 8.97 -13.92
CA VAL A 176 -3.04 10.27 -13.68
C VAL A 176 -1.55 10.11 -13.34
N LEU A 177 -1.19 9.07 -12.58
CA LEU A 177 0.18 8.82 -12.16
C LEU A 177 0.98 7.96 -13.16
N ARG A 178 0.42 7.60 -14.32
CA ARG A 178 1.17 6.96 -15.41
C ARG A 178 2.23 7.90 -15.99
N ILE A 179 2.01 9.21 -15.88
CA ILE A 179 2.91 10.27 -16.37
C ILE A 179 4.06 10.53 -15.40
N ASN A 180 5.26 10.67 -15.96
CA ASN A 180 6.51 10.81 -15.20
C ASN A 180 6.72 12.22 -14.66
N ASP A 181 6.09 13.19 -15.30
CA ASP A 181 6.28 14.60 -15.01
C ASP A 181 5.67 15.07 -13.69
N TRP A 182 4.84 14.25 -13.02
CA TRP A 182 4.41 14.51 -11.63
C TRP A 182 5.59 14.68 -10.66
N GLY A 183 6.75 14.12 -10.97
CA GLY A 183 7.98 14.38 -10.22
C GLY A 183 8.36 15.87 -10.15
N ARG A 184 7.93 16.70 -11.10
CA ARG A 184 8.19 18.15 -11.04
C ARG A 184 7.47 18.83 -9.87
N ILE A 185 6.33 18.30 -9.43
CA ILE A 185 5.56 18.86 -8.31
C ILE A 185 6.26 18.57 -6.97
N LEU A 186 6.83 17.37 -6.81
CA LEU A 186 7.67 17.03 -5.66
C LEU A 186 8.88 17.97 -5.53
N ARG A 187 9.53 18.33 -6.64
CA ARG A 187 10.64 19.31 -6.64
C ARG A 187 10.25 20.69 -6.12
N ASN A 188 8.96 21.02 -6.11
CA ASN A 188 8.41 22.30 -5.66
C ASN A 188 7.89 22.27 -4.20
N GLY A 189 8.03 21.13 -3.52
CA GLY A 189 7.93 21.03 -2.07
C GLY A 189 6.88 20.07 -1.50
N ALA A 190 6.32 19.22 -2.36
CA ALA A 190 5.44 18.15 -1.96
C ALA A 190 6.23 16.96 -1.41
N HIS A 191 5.71 16.27 -0.40
CA HIS A 191 6.33 15.05 0.14
C HIS A 191 5.91 13.80 -0.63
N HIS A 192 4.61 13.69 -0.92
CA HIS A 192 4.02 12.51 -1.54
C HIS A 192 2.88 12.90 -2.48
N VAL A 193 2.80 12.20 -3.61
CA VAL A 193 1.65 12.21 -4.52
C VAL A 193 1.11 10.79 -4.63
N PHE A 194 -0.12 10.58 -4.19
CA PHE A 194 -0.86 9.32 -4.29
C PHE A 194 -1.85 9.39 -5.44
N GLY A 195 -2.17 8.28 -6.08
CA GLY A 195 -3.11 8.25 -7.21
C GLY A 195 -2.98 6.98 -8.04
N TYR A 196 -3.70 6.87 -9.15
CA TYR A 196 -3.73 5.62 -9.92
C TYR A 196 -2.87 5.70 -11.18
N ASN A 197 -2.11 4.64 -11.47
CA ASN A 197 -1.33 4.53 -12.72
C ASN A 197 -2.10 3.82 -13.85
N LEU A 198 -3.13 3.05 -13.47
CA LEU A 198 -4.19 2.54 -14.34
C LEU A 198 -5.53 3.04 -13.77
N PRO A 199 -6.67 2.74 -14.38
CA PRO A 199 -7.95 3.14 -13.79
C PRO A 199 -8.25 2.35 -12.53
N SER A 200 -9.09 2.92 -11.66
CA SER A 200 -9.59 2.28 -10.44
C SER A 200 -11.08 1.94 -10.54
N GLY A 201 -11.60 1.12 -9.64
CA GLY A 201 -13.04 0.87 -9.52
C GLY A 201 -13.64 1.69 -8.38
N ASP A 202 -14.52 2.65 -8.68
CA ASP A 202 -15.09 3.62 -7.73
C ASP A 202 -15.59 3.02 -6.39
N ILE A 203 -16.14 1.81 -6.42
CA ILE A 203 -16.73 1.14 -5.24
C ILE A 203 -15.64 0.67 -4.26
N THR A 204 -14.46 0.27 -4.75
CA THR A 204 -13.34 -0.20 -3.93
C THR A 204 -12.57 0.98 -3.32
N ASP A 205 -12.57 2.13 -4.00
CA ASP A 205 -11.80 3.33 -3.62
C ASP A 205 -12.14 3.85 -2.23
N ASN A 206 -13.43 3.82 -1.86
CA ASN A 206 -13.89 4.23 -0.53
C ASN A 206 -13.30 3.35 0.58
N ASP A 207 -13.33 2.02 0.37
CA ASP A 207 -12.77 1.05 1.32
C ASP A 207 -11.24 1.20 1.42
N ILE A 208 -10.56 1.41 0.29
CA ILE A 208 -9.12 1.63 0.19
C ILE A 208 -8.70 2.89 0.95
N VAL A 209 -9.38 4.01 0.72
CA VAL A 209 -9.09 5.29 1.38
C VAL A 209 -9.31 5.18 2.89
N LYS A 210 -10.42 4.57 3.31
CA LYS A 210 -10.70 4.33 4.73
C LYS A 210 -9.62 3.45 5.35
N GLU A 211 -9.29 2.32 4.72
CA GLU A 211 -8.31 1.39 5.24
C GLU A 211 -6.92 2.03 5.33
N PHE A 212 -6.50 2.75 4.30
CA PHE A 212 -5.24 3.48 4.27
C PHE A 212 -5.13 4.51 5.39
N LEU A 213 -6.12 5.38 5.55
CA LEU A 213 -6.14 6.38 6.61
C LEU A 213 -6.20 5.71 7.99
N GLY A 214 -6.96 4.62 8.11
CA GLY A 214 -7.02 3.80 9.31
C GLY A 214 -5.65 3.28 9.73
N LYS A 215 -4.87 2.74 8.79
CA LYS A 215 -3.49 2.28 9.02
C LYS A 215 -2.53 3.43 9.33
N CYS A 216 -2.63 4.55 8.61
CA CYS A 216 -1.79 5.73 8.83
C CYS A 216 -1.95 6.31 10.25
N TYR A 217 -3.18 6.36 10.77
CA TYR A 217 -3.47 6.97 12.08
C TYR A 217 -3.52 5.98 13.26
N GLY A 218 -3.44 4.67 13.00
CA GLY A 218 -3.56 3.65 14.05
C GLY A 218 -4.99 3.46 14.55
N GLU A 219 -5.99 3.54 13.66
CA GLU A 219 -7.40 3.43 14.04
C GLU A 219 -7.77 2.05 14.57
N GLY A 220 -8.73 2.03 15.50
CA GLY A 220 -9.15 0.79 16.15
C GLY A 220 -8.08 0.20 17.08
N GLY A 221 -7.07 0.98 17.45
CA GLY A 221 -6.04 0.60 18.42
C GLY A 221 -4.86 -0.18 17.81
N ILE A 222 -4.69 -0.15 16.49
CA ILE A 222 -3.49 -0.69 15.83
C ILE A 222 -2.33 0.30 15.91
N ALA A 223 -1.09 -0.17 15.80
CA ALA A 223 0.05 0.70 15.67
C ALA A 223 -0.02 1.50 14.35
N PRO A 224 0.18 2.83 14.36
CA PRO A 224 0.19 3.61 13.14
C PRO A 224 1.34 3.16 12.23
N LYS A 225 1.08 3.12 10.92
CA LYS A 225 2.06 2.75 9.90
C LYS A 225 2.58 3.99 9.17
N LYS A 226 3.80 3.88 8.62
CA LYS A 226 4.34 4.86 7.69
C LYS A 226 3.46 4.95 6.44
N LEU A 227 3.47 6.09 5.75
CA LEU A 227 2.65 6.33 4.57
C LEU A 227 2.83 5.25 3.49
N LEU A 228 4.09 4.89 3.20
CA LEU A 228 4.38 3.85 2.21
C LEU A 228 3.94 2.46 2.67
N ASP A 229 4.22 2.10 3.92
CA ASP A 229 3.82 0.79 4.46
C ASP A 229 2.29 0.64 4.48
N ALA A 230 1.57 1.69 4.88
CA ALA A 230 0.11 1.72 4.87
C ALA A 230 -0.45 1.52 3.45
N TRP A 231 0.14 2.17 2.45
CA TRP A 231 -0.23 1.99 1.05
C TRP A 231 0.10 0.58 0.54
N GLU A 232 1.32 0.07 0.76
CA GLU A 232 1.74 -1.27 0.33
C GLU A 232 0.79 -2.34 0.88
N PHE A 233 0.40 -2.24 2.16
CA PHE A 233 -0.51 -3.20 2.78
C PHE A 233 -1.92 -3.13 2.19
N VAL A 234 -2.44 -1.93 1.93
CA VAL A 234 -3.75 -1.76 1.27
C VAL A 234 -3.69 -2.29 -0.15
N ASN A 235 -2.65 -1.97 -0.91
CA ASN A 235 -2.51 -2.38 -2.30
C ASN A 235 -2.35 -3.90 -2.44
N THR A 236 -1.61 -4.53 -1.52
CA THR A 236 -1.47 -5.99 -1.45
C THR A 236 -2.81 -6.67 -1.14
N SER A 237 -3.66 -6.02 -0.35
CA SER A 237 -4.95 -6.57 0.06
C SER A 237 -6.03 -6.41 -1.01
N HIS A 238 -6.06 -5.27 -1.70
CA HIS A 238 -7.14 -4.93 -2.66
C HIS A 238 -6.78 -5.15 -4.13
N GLU A 239 -5.50 -5.35 -4.46
CA GLU A 239 -5.02 -5.57 -5.84
C GLU A 239 -5.39 -4.44 -6.83
N GLU A 240 -5.54 -3.21 -6.34
CA GLU A 240 -5.78 -2.03 -7.19
C GLU A 240 -4.47 -1.43 -7.76
N PRO A 241 -4.53 -0.63 -8.84
CA PRO A 241 -3.35 -0.02 -9.45
C PRO A 241 -2.98 1.32 -8.77
N TRP A 242 -3.14 1.38 -7.45
CA TRP A 242 -2.79 2.56 -6.67
C TRP A 242 -1.27 2.71 -6.65
N THR A 243 -0.79 3.95 -6.74
CA THR A 243 0.61 4.31 -6.99
C THR A 243 1.02 5.50 -6.12
N ILE A 244 2.28 5.54 -5.74
CA ILE A 244 2.89 6.68 -5.05
C ILE A 244 4.03 7.24 -5.89
N ILE A 245 4.11 8.56 -5.97
CA ILE A 245 5.30 9.28 -6.40
C ILE A 245 5.82 10.06 -5.19
N SER A 246 7.09 9.86 -4.83
CA SER A 246 7.70 10.47 -3.65
C SER A 246 9.21 10.68 -3.84
N HIS A 247 9.82 11.48 -2.98
CA HIS A 247 11.28 11.49 -2.80
C HIS A 247 11.72 10.22 -2.07
N SER A 248 12.87 9.67 -2.45
CA SER A 248 13.40 8.46 -1.85
C SER A 248 13.66 8.58 -0.34
N GLU A 249 14.00 9.78 0.14
CA GLU A 249 14.24 10.05 1.57
C GLU A 249 12.94 10.18 2.38
N ASN A 250 11.81 10.44 1.71
CA ASN A 250 10.49 10.56 2.36
C ASN A 250 9.82 9.19 2.61
N ARG A 251 10.49 8.07 2.28
CA ARG A 251 9.93 6.72 2.41
C ARG A 251 9.50 6.35 3.83
N ASP A 252 10.14 6.99 4.82
CA ASP A 252 9.89 6.74 6.23
C ASP A 252 8.90 7.72 6.87
N ASP A 253 8.25 8.55 6.07
CA ASP A 253 7.28 9.53 6.53
C ASP A 253 6.05 8.87 7.15
N TYR A 254 5.59 9.45 8.25
CA TYR A 254 4.27 9.20 8.80
C TYR A 254 3.30 10.29 8.35
N MET A 255 2.01 9.99 8.42
CA MET A 255 0.98 11.00 8.20
C MET A 255 1.17 12.19 9.15
N ILE A 256 0.84 13.40 8.70
CA ILE A 256 0.98 14.62 9.50
C ILE A 256 0.23 14.45 10.83
N GLY A 257 0.94 14.75 11.93
CA GLY A 257 0.41 14.61 13.30
C GLY A 257 0.53 13.20 13.90
N VAL A 258 1.21 12.27 13.22
CA VAL A 258 1.46 10.90 13.70
C VAL A 258 2.98 10.67 13.82
N ALA A 259 3.45 10.20 14.99
CA ALA A 259 4.87 9.94 15.26
C ALA A 259 5.78 11.15 14.93
N LEU A 260 6.85 10.97 14.16
CA LEU A 260 7.72 12.07 13.69
C LEU A 260 7.06 12.90 12.57
N GLY A 261 5.89 12.50 12.07
CA GLY A 261 5.18 13.14 10.97
C GLY A 261 5.92 13.01 9.64
N LEU A 262 5.74 14.02 8.79
CA LEU A 262 6.53 14.16 7.57
C LEU A 262 7.95 14.59 7.93
N THR A 263 8.96 14.00 7.28
CA THR A 263 10.38 14.34 7.46
C THR A 263 10.76 15.55 6.59
N LYS A 264 11.99 15.67 6.07
CA LYS A 264 12.44 16.88 5.35
C LYS A 264 12.11 16.78 3.86
N ASP A 265 11.34 17.73 3.34
CA ASP A 265 11.15 17.96 1.90
C ASP A 265 12.50 18.27 1.22
N VAL A 266 12.89 17.46 0.23
CA VAL A 266 14.17 17.57 -0.48
C VAL A 266 13.97 18.10 -1.90
N ARG A 267 13.69 19.40 -1.99
CA ARG A 267 13.43 20.10 -3.26
C ARG A 267 14.59 19.98 -4.26
N GLY A 268 14.23 19.94 -5.55
CA GLY A 268 15.20 20.05 -6.65
C GLY A 268 16.02 18.80 -6.95
N LEU A 269 15.79 17.68 -6.26
CA LEU A 269 16.52 16.43 -6.48
C LEU A 269 15.89 15.53 -7.57
N ASN A 270 16.72 14.67 -8.14
CA ASN A 270 16.34 13.67 -9.15
C ASN A 270 15.98 12.30 -8.53
N ASP A 271 15.86 12.19 -7.20
CA ASP A 271 15.63 10.95 -6.46
C ASP A 271 14.15 10.54 -6.39
N ILE A 272 13.39 10.93 -7.40
CA ILE A 272 11.95 10.72 -7.47
C ILE A 272 11.67 9.32 -7.96
N ILE A 273 10.86 8.60 -7.21
CA ILE A 273 10.51 7.21 -7.45
C ILE A 273 9.01 7.09 -7.70
N ARG A 274 8.61 6.18 -8.60
CA ARG A 274 7.23 5.70 -8.68
C ARG A 274 7.16 4.33 -8.03
N ILE A 275 6.32 4.20 -7.02
CA ILE A 275 6.12 2.95 -6.30
C ILE A 275 4.76 2.41 -6.71
N THR A 276 4.74 1.21 -7.31
CA THR A 276 3.56 0.49 -7.79
C THR A 276 3.45 -0.85 -7.07
N SER A 277 2.31 -1.55 -7.20
CA SER A 277 2.15 -2.89 -6.64
C SER A 277 3.20 -3.90 -7.13
N THR A 278 3.81 -3.66 -8.28
CA THR A 278 4.79 -4.55 -8.91
C THR A 278 6.24 -4.20 -8.58
N GLY A 279 6.50 -3.08 -7.91
CA GLY A 279 7.85 -2.65 -7.54
C GLY A 279 8.03 -1.14 -7.48
N THR A 280 9.28 -0.71 -7.31
CA THR A 280 9.64 0.71 -7.41
C THR A 280 10.35 0.97 -8.74
N ASP A 281 9.72 1.71 -9.64
CA ASP A 281 10.28 2.06 -10.93
C ASP A 281 10.89 3.47 -10.91
N ILE A 282 12.04 3.60 -11.57
CA ILE A 282 12.31 4.80 -12.37
C ILE A 282 11.78 4.47 -13.75
N ILE A 283 10.85 5.27 -14.23
CA ILE A 283 9.97 4.86 -15.33
C ILE A 283 10.71 4.35 -16.60
N GLN A 284 10.52 3.07 -16.98
CA GLN A 284 10.60 2.48 -18.35
C GLN A 284 10.18 0.95 -18.39
N PHE A 285 9.75 0.39 -19.55
CA PHE A 285 8.75 -0.72 -19.72
C PHE A 285 9.12 -1.97 -20.61
N LYS A 286 8.50 -3.19 -20.43
CA LYS A 286 8.12 -4.24 -21.47
C LYS A 286 7.34 -5.53 -20.99
N GLU A 287 6.73 -6.32 -21.93
CA GLU A 287 5.70 -7.43 -21.75
C GLU A 287 6.01 -8.87 -22.35
N PRO A 288 5.21 -9.95 -22.02
CA PRO A 288 5.42 -11.40 -22.35
C PRO A 288 4.28 -12.14 -23.18
N THR A 289 4.32 -13.51 -23.28
CA THR A 289 3.56 -14.44 -24.21
C THR A 289 2.91 -15.70 -23.54
N THR A 290 2.03 -16.45 -24.26
CA THR A 290 1.07 -17.51 -23.81
C THR A 290 1.16 -18.91 -24.49
N GLU A 291 0.65 -19.97 -23.82
CA GLU A 291 0.31 -21.33 -24.34
C GLU A 291 -0.93 -21.94 -23.60
N ALA A 292 -1.63 -22.95 -24.17
CA ALA A 292 -2.95 -23.47 -23.73
C ALA A 292 -3.08 -25.02 -23.67
N ILE A 293 -3.88 -25.58 -22.73
CA ILE A 293 -4.46 -26.97 -22.69
C ILE A 293 -5.80 -27.01 -21.89
N SER A 294 -6.60 -28.09 -22.03
CA SER A 294 -8.04 -28.29 -21.75
C SER A 294 -8.46 -29.29 -20.62
N ALA A 295 -9.76 -29.20 -20.26
CA ALA A 295 -10.68 -30.07 -19.46
C ALA A 295 -10.93 -29.68 -17.98
N TYR A 296 -12.20 -29.77 -17.52
CA TYR A 296 -12.71 -29.01 -16.35
C TYR A 296 -13.69 -29.76 -15.41
N TYR A 297 -13.77 -29.33 -14.14
CA TYR A 297 -14.60 -29.93 -13.07
C TYR A 297 -15.43 -28.88 -12.29
N ASP A 298 -16.54 -29.30 -11.66
CA ASP A 298 -17.22 -28.53 -10.61
C ASP A 298 -16.55 -28.79 -9.25
N VAL A 299 -16.14 -27.73 -8.56
CA VAL A 299 -15.37 -27.80 -7.32
C VAL A 299 -16.14 -27.14 -6.18
N SER A 300 -16.36 -27.87 -5.10
CA SER A 300 -16.89 -27.34 -3.84
C SER A 300 -15.79 -27.25 -2.79
N VAL A 301 -15.79 -26.15 -2.06
CA VAL A 301 -14.76 -25.79 -1.08
C VAL A 301 -15.36 -25.41 0.26
N GLU A 302 -14.54 -25.46 1.31
CA GLU A 302 -14.82 -24.87 2.61
C GLU A 302 -13.66 -24.05 3.14
N GLN A 303 -13.95 -23.25 4.15
CA GLN A 303 -12.94 -22.50 4.87
C GLN A 303 -11.96 -23.43 5.59
N GLU A 304 -10.66 -23.16 5.45
CA GLU A 304 -9.62 -23.82 6.22
C GLU A 304 -9.79 -23.58 7.73
N LYS A 305 -9.62 -24.64 8.52
CA LYS A 305 -9.73 -24.59 9.98
C LYS A 305 -8.38 -24.30 10.63
N LEU A 306 -8.10 -23.02 10.88
CA LEU A 306 -6.91 -22.57 11.60
C LEU A 306 -7.23 -22.18 13.05
N ASN A 307 -6.30 -22.47 13.97
CA ASN A 307 -6.35 -21.93 15.34
C ASN A 307 -5.68 -20.55 15.39
N PHE A 308 -6.45 -19.51 15.10
CA PHE A 308 -5.95 -18.14 15.01
C PHE A 308 -5.37 -17.57 16.32
N VAL A 309 -5.76 -18.09 17.48
CA VAL A 309 -5.19 -17.67 18.78
C VAL A 309 -3.75 -18.15 18.88
N ASN A 310 -3.51 -19.44 18.61
CA ASN A 310 -2.15 -20.00 18.62
C ASN A 310 -1.27 -19.36 17.54
N LEU A 311 -1.84 -19.05 16.36
CA LEU A 311 -1.12 -18.32 15.31
C LEU A 311 -0.73 -16.93 15.78
N ALA A 312 -1.62 -16.23 16.48
CA ALA A 312 -1.33 -14.90 16.99
C ALA A 312 -0.22 -14.91 18.05
N GLU A 313 -0.20 -15.89 18.95
CA GLU A 313 0.88 -16.09 19.91
C GLU A 313 2.22 -16.42 19.24
N GLY A 314 2.22 -17.15 18.12
CA GLY A 314 3.44 -17.49 17.38
C GLY A 314 4.00 -16.37 16.49
N LEU A 315 3.14 -15.46 16.04
CA LEU A 315 3.46 -14.37 15.13
C LEU A 315 3.71 -13.03 15.83
N THR A 316 3.28 -12.87 17.08
CA THR A 316 3.48 -11.67 17.91
C THR A 316 4.41 -11.94 19.08
N SER A 317 4.99 -10.87 19.64
CA SER A 317 5.88 -10.92 20.80
C SER A 317 5.10 -10.84 22.11
N GLY A 318 4.39 -11.91 22.47
CA GLY A 318 3.69 -12.03 23.75
C GLY A 318 2.27 -12.56 23.64
N PHE A 319 1.42 -12.24 24.62
CA PHE A 319 -0.01 -12.54 24.59
C PHE A 319 -0.74 -11.40 23.86
N PRO A 320 -1.15 -11.58 22.60
CA PRO A 320 -1.73 -10.50 21.83
C PRO A 320 -3.08 -10.07 22.41
N GLU A 321 -3.35 -8.77 22.43
CA GLU A 321 -4.67 -8.27 22.81
C GLU A 321 -5.69 -8.59 21.72
N PHE A 322 -6.77 -9.27 22.09
CA PHE A 322 -7.91 -9.53 21.20
C PHE A 322 -8.88 -8.35 21.20
N LYS A 323 -9.19 -7.82 20.01
CA LYS A 323 -10.27 -6.83 19.82
C LYS A 323 -11.06 -7.13 18.56
N GLU A 324 -12.38 -7.02 18.65
CA GLU A 324 -13.24 -6.99 17.46
C GLU A 324 -13.14 -5.60 16.84
N ASN A 325 -12.50 -5.51 15.67
CA ASN A 325 -12.29 -4.24 14.99
C ASN A 325 -13.45 -3.98 14.03
N LYS A 326 -14.41 -3.17 14.50
CA LYS A 326 -15.59 -2.77 13.72
C LYS A 326 -15.26 -2.02 12.43
N PHE A 327 -14.08 -1.37 12.37
CA PHE A 327 -13.64 -0.63 11.19
C PHE A 327 -13.24 -1.58 10.06
N PHE A 328 -12.40 -2.58 10.35
CA PHE A 328 -11.99 -3.59 9.35
C PHE A 328 -12.96 -4.76 9.22
N LYS A 329 -14.00 -4.83 10.07
CA LYS A 329 -14.94 -5.97 10.18
C LYS A 329 -14.20 -7.31 10.34
N ALA A 330 -13.13 -7.29 11.12
CA ALA A 330 -12.23 -8.41 11.34
C ALA A 330 -11.93 -8.58 12.84
N LYS A 331 -11.56 -9.80 13.23
CA LYS A 331 -10.94 -10.04 14.53
C LYS A 331 -9.49 -9.59 14.45
N THR A 332 -9.05 -8.76 15.39
CA THR A 332 -7.69 -8.20 15.39
C THR A 332 -6.92 -8.65 16.63
N PHE A 333 -5.66 -9.02 16.40
CA PHE A 333 -4.67 -9.31 17.43
C PHE A 333 -3.49 -8.36 17.24
N THR A 334 -2.97 -7.78 18.32
CA THR A 334 -1.79 -6.88 18.26
C THR A 334 -0.96 -6.95 19.54
N ASP A 335 0.35 -6.76 19.39
CA ASP A 335 1.31 -6.55 20.49
C ASP A 335 1.88 -5.11 20.50
N GLY A 336 1.32 -4.21 19.69
CA GLY A 336 1.81 -2.85 19.48
C GLY A 336 2.94 -2.69 18.47
N GLN A 337 3.51 -3.78 17.95
CA GLN A 337 4.48 -3.77 16.85
C GLN A 337 3.93 -4.46 15.60
N ALA A 338 3.26 -5.59 15.79
CA ALA A 338 2.63 -6.39 14.77
C ALA A 338 1.10 -6.39 14.90
N ASN A 339 0.44 -6.64 13.79
CA ASN A 339 -1.02 -6.79 13.71
C ASN A 339 -1.38 -8.07 12.99
N ILE A 340 -2.46 -8.73 13.43
CA ILE A 340 -3.08 -9.84 12.71
C ILE A 340 -4.56 -9.55 12.56
N TYR A 341 -5.07 -9.73 11.36
CA TYR A 341 -6.48 -9.56 11.00
C TYR A 341 -7.04 -10.90 10.54
N VAL A 342 -8.18 -11.30 11.09
CA VAL A 342 -8.89 -12.51 10.69
C VAL A 342 -10.30 -12.15 10.25
N TYR A 343 -10.60 -12.41 8.98
CA TYR A 343 -11.88 -12.08 8.36
C TYR A 343 -12.87 -13.24 8.45
N PRO A 344 -14.18 -12.99 8.30
CA PRO A 344 -15.21 -14.04 8.34
C PRO A 344 -15.04 -15.14 7.29
N SER A 345 -14.34 -14.87 6.20
CA SER A 345 -13.98 -15.85 5.15
C SER A 345 -12.93 -16.88 5.59
N GLY A 346 -12.27 -16.65 6.73
CA GLY A 346 -11.06 -17.37 7.15
C GLY A 346 -9.76 -16.76 6.67
N ALA A 347 -9.81 -15.69 5.89
CA ALA A 347 -8.62 -14.95 5.48
C ALA A 347 -7.87 -14.41 6.70
N MET A 348 -6.54 -14.53 6.66
CA MET A 348 -5.65 -13.99 7.67
C MET A 348 -4.63 -13.05 7.03
N ILE A 349 -4.43 -11.89 7.63
CA ILE A 349 -3.36 -10.95 7.27
C ILE A 349 -2.50 -10.73 8.51
N TYR A 350 -1.20 -10.96 8.40
CA TYR A 350 -0.18 -10.63 9.39
C TYR A 350 0.68 -9.48 8.86
N GLU A 351 0.89 -8.47 9.70
CA GLU A 351 1.73 -7.30 9.43
C GLU A 351 2.76 -7.13 10.56
N GLY A 352 4.02 -7.48 10.29
CA GLY A 352 5.14 -7.34 11.22
C GLY A 352 5.97 -6.07 10.99
N VAL A 353 7.21 -6.09 11.50
CA VAL A 353 8.20 -5.01 11.33
C VAL A 353 9.08 -5.29 10.12
N ARG A 354 9.05 -4.39 9.13
CA ARG A 354 9.80 -4.53 7.87
C ARG A 354 11.25 -4.04 7.98
N ASN A 355 12.17 -4.74 7.33
CA ASN A 355 13.57 -4.35 7.19
C ASN A 355 13.90 -3.98 5.73
N ARG A 356 14.11 -2.69 5.46
CA ARG A 356 14.40 -2.17 4.10
C ARG A 356 15.90 -2.14 3.75
N ASN A 357 16.77 -2.73 4.57
CA ASN A 357 18.17 -2.90 4.18
C ASN A 357 18.30 -3.89 3.03
N LYS A 358 19.40 -3.82 2.27
CA LYS A 358 19.70 -4.80 1.22
C LYS A 358 19.58 -6.20 1.80
N PHE A 359 18.74 -7.02 1.19
CA PHE A 359 18.53 -8.40 1.58
C PHE A 359 19.84 -9.16 1.43
N LYS A 360 20.22 -9.90 2.47
CA LYS A 360 21.51 -10.59 2.52
C LYS A 360 21.48 -11.95 1.80
N GLY A 361 20.30 -12.48 1.50
CA GLY A 361 20.11 -13.75 0.81
C GLY A 361 19.78 -13.59 -0.67
N THR A 362 19.52 -14.72 -1.31
CA THR A 362 19.03 -14.88 -2.69
C THR A 362 17.52 -15.09 -2.72
N SER A 363 16.92 -15.14 -3.92
CA SER A 363 15.52 -15.56 -4.08
C SER A 363 15.27 -16.96 -3.51
N ASP A 364 16.22 -17.89 -3.66
CA ASP A 364 16.10 -19.26 -3.15
C ASP A 364 16.13 -19.30 -1.62
N ASP A 365 16.92 -18.44 -1.00
CA ASP A 365 16.90 -18.27 0.45
C ASP A 365 15.56 -17.72 0.91
N ALA A 366 15.00 -16.73 0.19
CA ALA A 366 13.70 -16.18 0.50
C ALA A 366 12.58 -17.22 0.38
N ILE A 367 12.60 -18.08 -0.65
CA ILE A 367 11.65 -19.20 -0.78
C ILE A 367 11.73 -20.12 0.45
N LYS A 368 12.94 -20.58 0.82
CA LYS A 368 13.13 -21.46 1.98
C LYS A 368 12.67 -20.82 3.28
N ILE A 369 12.96 -19.54 3.47
CA ILE A 369 12.52 -18.78 4.65
C ILE A 369 10.99 -18.65 4.65
N ALA A 370 10.36 -18.37 3.51
CA ALA A 370 8.91 -18.30 3.39
C ALA A 370 8.24 -19.65 3.69
N GLU A 371 8.73 -20.75 3.14
CA GLU A 371 8.22 -22.09 3.43
C GLU A 371 8.33 -22.42 4.92
N GLN A 372 9.50 -22.20 5.53
CA GLN A 372 9.69 -22.41 6.96
C GLN A 372 8.79 -21.51 7.80
N PHE A 373 8.65 -20.24 7.42
CA PHE A 373 7.79 -19.29 8.11
C PHE A 373 6.33 -19.75 8.08
N VAL A 374 5.81 -20.14 6.92
CA VAL A 374 4.43 -20.62 6.78
C VAL A 374 4.23 -21.93 7.55
N ARG A 375 5.17 -22.88 7.45
CA ARG A 375 5.10 -24.17 8.15
C ARG A 375 5.11 -24.03 9.66
N LEU A 376 5.98 -23.17 10.20
CA LEU A 376 6.21 -23.08 11.64
C LEU A 376 5.35 -22.02 12.33
N LYS A 377 5.00 -20.93 11.63
CA LYS A 377 4.28 -19.79 12.21
C LYS A 377 2.97 -19.45 11.50
N GLY A 378 2.89 -19.72 10.20
CA GLY A 378 1.75 -19.34 9.36
C GLY A 378 0.60 -20.35 9.27
N GLY A 379 0.57 -21.35 10.16
CA GLY A 379 -0.50 -22.36 10.22
C GLY A 379 -0.27 -23.62 9.41
N GLY A 380 0.95 -23.84 8.92
CA GLY A 380 1.29 -25.01 8.10
C GLY A 380 1.20 -24.68 6.61
N LEU A 381 2.13 -25.18 5.81
CA LEU A 381 2.02 -25.08 4.34
C LEU A 381 1.20 -26.28 3.86
N PRO A 382 0.04 -26.07 3.21
CA PRO A 382 -0.79 -27.15 2.68
C PRO A 382 -0.02 -28.05 1.71
N ASP A 383 -0.35 -29.34 1.68
CA ASP A 383 0.38 -30.34 0.88
C ASP A 383 0.21 -30.14 -0.64
N ASP A 384 -0.88 -29.48 -1.03
CA ASP A 384 -1.24 -29.15 -2.41
C ASP A 384 -0.77 -27.74 -2.83
N ALA A 385 -0.07 -27.03 -1.94
CA ALA A 385 0.52 -25.75 -2.24
C ALA A 385 1.74 -25.91 -3.17
N PHE A 386 1.78 -25.11 -4.23
CA PHE A 386 2.95 -24.98 -5.09
C PHE A 386 3.43 -23.52 -5.11
N LEU A 387 4.73 -23.34 -5.33
CA LEU A 387 5.32 -22.02 -5.52
C LEU A 387 4.84 -21.44 -6.86
N SER A 388 4.07 -20.36 -6.80
CA SER A 388 3.53 -19.67 -7.98
C SER A 388 4.50 -18.63 -8.51
N GLU A 389 4.93 -17.71 -7.65
CA GLU A 389 5.70 -16.52 -8.04
C GLU A 389 6.66 -16.10 -6.93
N VAL A 390 7.78 -15.50 -7.34
CA VAL A 390 8.75 -14.86 -6.44
C VAL A 390 9.08 -13.48 -7.01
N ILE A 391 8.61 -12.45 -6.33
CA ILE A 391 8.67 -11.08 -6.82
C ILE A 391 9.71 -10.31 -6.00
N PRO A 392 10.85 -9.88 -6.59
CA PRO A 392 11.83 -9.09 -5.87
C PRO A 392 11.24 -7.75 -5.42
N GLN A 393 11.52 -7.39 -4.18
CA GLN A 393 11.17 -6.09 -3.62
C GLN A 393 12.38 -5.18 -3.74
N GLU A 394 12.48 -4.52 -4.89
CA GLU A 394 13.62 -3.67 -5.22
C GLU A 394 13.43 -2.26 -4.69
N GLU A 395 14.48 -1.73 -4.08
CA GLU A 395 14.62 -0.32 -3.78
C GLU A 395 15.86 0.19 -4.51
N LYS A 396 15.72 1.27 -5.26
CA LYS A 396 16.86 1.91 -5.90
C LYS A 396 17.49 2.92 -4.96
N ASP A 397 18.79 2.79 -4.75
CA ASP A 397 19.58 3.73 -3.97
C ASP A 397 19.75 5.03 -4.77
N ALA A 398 19.31 6.15 -4.19
CA ALA A 398 19.23 7.44 -4.86
C ALA A 398 20.59 8.03 -5.25
N THR A 399 21.66 7.64 -4.55
CA THR A 399 23.00 8.20 -4.75
C THR A 399 23.82 7.37 -5.72
N SER A 400 23.67 6.05 -5.69
CA SER A 400 24.43 5.12 -6.53
C SER A 400 23.70 4.68 -7.79
N ASN A 401 22.39 4.90 -7.88
CA ASN A 401 21.54 4.42 -8.97
C ASN A 401 21.58 2.88 -9.14
N ILE A 402 22.02 2.16 -8.09
CA ILE A 402 22.07 0.70 -8.04
C ILE A 402 20.77 0.20 -7.39
N ASN A 403 20.11 -0.78 -8.02
CA ASN A 403 18.99 -1.48 -7.41
C ASN A 403 19.52 -2.37 -6.28
N LYS A 404 19.02 -2.17 -5.06
CA LYS A 404 19.15 -3.15 -3.97
C LYS A 404 17.84 -3.90 -3.81
N VAL A 405 17.90 -5.22 -3.85
CA VAL A 405 16.77 -6.05 -3.42
C VAL A 405 16.69 -5.95 -1.89
N THR A 406 15.55 -5.57 -1.35
CA THR A 406 15.30 -5.45 0.11
C THR A 406 14.57 -6.64 0.69
N GLY A 407 13.96 -7.43 -0.18
CA GLY A 407 13.24 -8.64 0.17
C GLY A 407 12.60 -9.27 -1.06
N TYR A 408 11.76 -10.26 -0.84
CA TYR A 408 10.99 -10.93 -1.89
C TYR A 408 9.58 -11.20 -1.39
N ILE A 409 8.57 -11.02 -2.26
CA ILE A 409 7.24 -11.58 -2.02
C ILE A 409 7.23 -12.98 -2.64
N VAL A 410 6.98 -13.98 -1.80
CA VAL A 410 6.87 -15.38 -2.20
C VAL A 410 5.39 -15.76 -2.16
N ILE A 411 4.86 -16.23 -3.29
CA ILE A 411 3.43 -16.54 -3.45
C ILE A 411 3.26 -18.03 -3.67
N PHE A 412 2.51 -18.68 -2.78
CA PHE A 412 2.04 -20.05 -2.92
C PHE A 412 0.57 -20.07 -3.34
N LYS A 413 0.22 -20.95 -4.27
CA LYS A 413 -1.15 -21.18 -4.75
C LYS A 413 -1.46 -22.67 -4.79
N HIS A 414 -2.72 -23.01 -5.03
CA HIS A 414 -3.19 -24.38 -5.24
C HIS A 414 -3.53 -24.62 -6.72
N LYS A 415 -3.33 -25.86 -7.20
CA LYS A 415 -3.84 -26.32 -8.51
C LYS A 415 -4.82 -27.49 -8.38
N ILE A 416 -5.95 -27.36 -9.06
CA ILE A 416 -6.91 -28.45 -9.27
C ILE A 416 -6.71 -28.94 -10.71
N ASP A 417 -6.13 -30.13 -10.86
CA ASP A 417 -5.86 -30.74 -12.17
C ASP A 417 -5.09 -29.83 -13.13
N GLY A 418 -4.04 -29.20 -12.63
CA GLY A 418 -3.20 -28.31 -13.42
C GLY A 418 -3.76 -26.89 -13.59
N LEU A 419 -5.04 -26.65 -13.28
CA LEU A 419 -5.63 -25.32 -13.28
C LEU A 419 -5.46 -24.64 -11.92
N GLU A 420 -4.96 -23.42 -11.95
CA GLU A 420 -4.75 -22.62 -10.75
C GLU A 420 -6.08 -22.14 -10.18
N ILE A 421 -6.16 -22.08 -8.85
CA ILE A 421 -7.18 -21.28 -8.18
C ILE A 421 -6.66 -19.83 -8.16
N ASP A 422 -7.42 -18.90 -8.75
CA ASP A 422 -7.04 -17.49 -8.87
C ASP A 422 -8.27 -16.59 -8.79
N GLY A 423 -8.13 -15.32 -8.45
CA GLY A 423 -9.28 -14.49 -8.15
C GLY A 423 -8.96 -13.06 -7.77
N VAL A 424 -9.98 -12.29 -7.39
CA VAL A 424 -9.80 -10.92 -6.87
C VAL A 424 -9.28 -11.02 -5.44
N ALA A 425 -7.98 -10.86 -5.21
CA ALA A 425 -7.32 -11.18 -3.93
C ALA A 425 -7.65 -12.62 -3.47
N GLY A 426 -7.51 -13.57 -4.41
CA GLY A 426 -7.97 -14.95 -4.27
C GLY A 426 -7.10 -15.88 -3.41
N ASP A 427 -7.48 -17.17 -3.38
CA ASP A 427 -6.83 -18.23 -2.59
C ASP A 427 -5.33 -18.31 -2.88
N SER A 428 -4.55 -17.92 -1.89
CA SER A 428 -3.10 -17.90 -1.92
C SER A 428 -2.51 -17.71 -0.52
N ILE A 429 -1.24 -18.07 -0.39
CA ILE A 429 -0.41 -17.66 0.74
C ILE A 429 0.70 -16.78 0.17
N LYS A 430 0.65 -15.48 0.45
CA LYS A 430 1.66 -14.50 0.03
C LYS A 430 2.50 -14.11 1.24
N VAL A 431 3.82 -14.21 1.17
CA VAL A 431 4.73 -13.88 2.27
C VAL A 431 5.78 -12.90 1.80
N LEU A 432 5.91 -11.76 2.48
CA LEU A 432 7.05 -10.86 2.27
C LEU A 432 8.20 -11.30 3.18
N ILE A 433 9.32 -11.65 2.57
CA ILE A 433 10.57 -12.00 3.26
C ILE A 433 11.57 -10.86 3.14
N ASP A 434 12.09 -10.41 4.28
CA ASP A 434 13.20 -9.48 4.37
C ASP A 434 14.27 -9.97 5.38
N ASN A 435 15.22 -9.12 5.75
CA ASN A 435 16.29 -9.49 6.69
C ASN A 435 15.81 -9.84 8.11
N ASN A 436 14.55 -9.59 8.46
CA ASN A 436 13.91 -10.03 9.69
C ASN A 436 13.16 -11.37 9.55
N GLY A 437 13.14 -11.98 8.35
CA GLY A 437 12.31 -13.13 8.02
C GLY A 437 10.97 -12.71 7.39
N GLY A 438 9.87 -13.38 7.77
CA GLY A 438 8.52 -13.02 7.29
C GLY A 438 8.01 -11.75 7.97
N SER A 439 7.92 -10.65 7.23
CA SER A 439 7.44 -9.35 7.73
C SER A 439 5.99 -9.03 7.33
N TYR A 440 5.44 -9.75 6.35
CA TYR A 440 4.02 -9.73 6.02
C TYR A 440 3.58 -11.12 5.57
N MET A 441 2.33 -11.48 5.88
CA MET A 441 1.70 -12.65 5.29
C MET A 441 0.21 -12.40 5.03
N PHE A 442 -0.22 -12.72 3.82
CA PHE A 442 -1.63 -12.89 3.46
C PHE A 442 -1.89 -14.38 3.28
N ARG A 443 -2.95 -14.91 3.90
CA ARG A 443 -3.38 -16.29 3.73
C ARG A 443 -4.88 -16.34 3.54
N VAL A 444 -5.29 -16.88 2.40
CA VAL A 444 -6.62 -17.43 2.18
C VAL A 444 -6.42 -18.80 1.56
N TRP A 445 -6.88 -19.83 2.25
CA TRP A 445 -6.85 -21.19 1.73
C TRP A 445 -8.21 -21.80 1.98
N ARG A 446 -8.78 -22.43 0.94
CA ARG A 446 -10.06 -23.12 1.05
C ARG A 446 -9.86 -24.59 0.73
N ASP A 447 -10.27 -25.44 1.66
CA ASP A 447 -10.14 -26.88 1.54
C ASP A 447 -11.12 -27.41 0.50
N ILE A 448 -10.63 -28.24 -0.42
CA ILE A 448 -11.47 -28.86 -1.44
C ILE A 448 -12.26 -30.01 -0.81
N LYS A 449 -13.57 -29.80 -0.62
CA LYS A 449 -14.46 -30.84 -0.09
C LYS A 449 -14.77 -31.91 -1.13
N SER A 450 -15.04 -31.48 -2.36
CA SER A 450 -15.42 -32.41 -3.42
C SER A 450 -15.16 -31.81 -4.79
N LYS A 451 -14.89 -32.71 -5.71
CA LYS A 451 -14.68 -32.42 -7.13
C LYS A 451 -15.53 -33.39 -7.92
N LYS A 452 -16.45 -32.85 -8.73
CA LYS A 452 -17.35 -33.65 -9.57
C LYS A 452 -17.10 -33.29 -11.01
N LEU A 453 -16.96 -34.30 -11.86
CA LEU A 453 -16.88 -34.08 -13.30
C LEU A 453 -18.17 -33.39 -13.74
N LYS A 454 -18.05 -32.20 -14.32
CA LYS A 454 -19.21 -31.49 -14.84
C LYS A 454 -19.50 -32.01 -16.24
N VAL A 455 -20.59 -32.77 -16.38
CA VAL A 455 -21.13 -33.11 -17.69
C VAL A 455 -22.12 -32.01 -18.07
N GLY A 456 -21.74 -31.15 -19.00
CA GLY A 456 -22.53 -29.96 -19.34
C GLY A 456 -22.14 -29.37 -20.69
N LYS A 457 -22.67 -28.17 -20.99
CA LYS A 457 -22.29 -27.41 -22.18
C LYS A 457 -20.78 -27.15 -22.16
N PRO A 458 -20.11 -27.16 -23.33
CA PRO A 458 -18.71 -26.77 -23.40
C PRO A 458 -18.55 -25.34 -22.87
N PRO A 459 -17.39 -25.01 -22.28
CA PRO A 459 -17.14 -23.64 -21.85
C PRO A 459 -17.27 -22.66 -23.00
N VAL A 460 -17.64 -21.43 -22.67
CA VAL A 460 -17.49 -20.27 -23.55
C VAL A 460 -16.05 -20.24 -24.05
N ASP A 461 -15.87 -20.10 -25.36
CA ASP A 461 -14.54 -20.05 -25.95
C ASP A 461 -13.79 -18.77 -25.56
N SER A 462 -12.46 -18.81 -25.71
CA SER A 462 -11.55 -17.71 -25.43
C SER A 462 -11.98 -16.40 -26.09
N LYS A 463 -12.42 -16.44 -27.36
CA LYS A 463 -12.80 -15.23 -28.10
C LYS A 463 -14.04 -14.56 -27.51
N ALA A 464 -15.05 -15.36 -27.17
CA ALA A 464 -16.25 -14.86 -26.52
C ALA A 464 -15.97 -14.34 -25.10
N ALA A 465 -15.04 -14.97 -24.38
CA ALA A 465 -14.60 -14.49 -23.06
C ALA A 465 -13.83 -13.17 -23.16
N ILE A 466 -12.90 -13.03 -24.11
CA ILE A 466 -12.18 -11.77 -24.38
C ILE A 466 -13.17 -10.68 -24.73
N LEU A 467 -14.12 -10.92 -25.65
CA LEU A 467 -15.13 -9.94 -26.04
C LEU A 467 -16.01 -9.51 -24.85
N ALA A 468 -16.40 -10.45 -23.99
CA ALA A 468 -17.14 -10.13 -22.77
C ALA A 468 -16.30 -9.27 -21.82
N ALA A 469 -15.01 -9.59 -21.64
CA ALA A 469 -14.08 -8.83 -20.83
C ALA A 469 -13.82 -7.42 -21.40
N GLU A 470 -13.68 -7.27 -22.72
CA GLU A 470 -13.51 -5.97 -23.39
C GLU A 470 -14.76 -5.10 -23.22
N ASN A 471 -15.96 -5.67 -23.43
CA ASN A 471 -17.21 -4.95 -23.20
C ASN A 471 -17.33 -4.49 -21.75
N TYR A 472 -16.99 -5.36 -20.79
CA TYR A 472 -16.97 -5.00 -19.38
C TYR A 472 -15.91 -3.96 -19.05
N TYR A 473 -14.70 -4.06 -19.63
CA TYR A 473 -13.65 -3.07 -19.52
C TYR A 473 -14.15 -1.71 -20.00
N HIS A 474 -14.74 -1.62 -21.18
CA HIS A 474 -15.32 -0.36 -21.68
C HIS A 474 -16.40 0.19 -20.75
N GLN A 475 -17.23 -0.66 -20.14
CA GLN A 475 -18.26 -0.26 -19.18
C GLN A 475 -17.66 0.31 -17.88
N ILE A 476 -16.71 -0.38 -17.25
CA ILE A 476 -16.15 0.05 -15.95
C ILE A 476 -15.14 1.19 -16.11
N MET A 477 -14.35 1.16 -17.19
CA MET A 477 -13.29 2.13 -17.45
C MET A 477 -13.82 3.38 -18.11
N LYS A 478 -15.05 3.29 -18.65
CA LYS A 478 -15.72 4.35 -19.38
C LYS A 478 -14.76 4.98 -20.40
N THR A 479 -14.14 4.15 -21.24
CA THR A 479 -13.20 4.60 -22.28
C THR A 479 -13.62 4.04 -23.63
N THR A 480 -13.39 4.80 -24.70
CA THR A 480 -13.55 4.34 -26.08
C THR A 480 -12.26 3.75 -26.66
N GLN A 481 -11.13 3.90 -25.96
CA GLN A 481 -9.86 3.32 -26.40
C GLN A 481 -9.89 1.81 -26.18
N PRO A 482 -9.50 1.01 -27.19
CA PRO A 482 -9.47 -0.44 -27.07
C PRO A 482 -8.43 -0.85 -26.01
N PRO A 483 -8.77 -1.74 -25.07
CA PRO A 483 -7.78 -2.30 -24.15
C PRO A 483 -6.72 -3.12 -24.89
N VAL A 484 -5.54 -3.27 -24.27
CA VAL A 484 -4.50 -4.18 -24.75
C VAL A 484 -4.64 -5.51 -24.04
N LEU A 485 -4.86 -6.60 -24.78
CA LEU A 485 -4.84 -7.94 -24.22
C LEU A 485 -3.40 -8.34 -23.87
N GLN A 486 -3.14 -8.57 -22.58
CA GLN A 486 -1.83 -8.94 -22.07
C GLN A 486 -1.73 -10.44 -21.76
N ASN A 487 -2.80 -11.03 -21.23
CA ASN A 487 -2.83 -12.44 -20.85
C ASN A 487 -4.25 -12.99 -20.86
N GLU A 488 -4.36 -14.29 -21.07
CA GLU A 488 -5.59 -15.04 -20.97
C GLU A 488 -5.29 -16.46 -20.48
N LYS A 489 -5.99 -16.90 -19.42
CA LYS A 489 -5.92 -18.29 -18.96
C LYS A 489 -7.19 -18.75 -18.28
N MET A 490 -7.43 -20.06 -18.28
CA MET A 490 -8.48 -20.67 -17.47
C MET A 490 -8.02 -20.88 -16.03
N VAL A 491 -8.91 -20.58 -15.09
CA VAL A 491 -8.68 -20.69 -13.65
C VAL A 491 -9.93 -21.16 -12.93
N TYR A 492 -9.77 -21.63 -11.71
CA TYR A 492 -10.85 -21.74 -10.73
C TYR A 492 -11.00 -20.41 -10.00
N PHE A 493 -12.13 -19.72 -10.20
CA PHE A 493 -12.33 -18.38 -9.67
C PHE A 493 -12.55 -18.39 -8.15
N SER A 494 -11.66 -17.70 -7.46
CA SER A 494 -11.78 -17.33 -6.06
C SER A 494 -12.37 -15.93 -5.92
N LYS A 495 -13.40 -15.79 -5.10
CA LYS A 495 -13.92 -14.50 -4.64
C LYS A 495 -12.93 -13.80 -3.71
N SER A 496 -13.19 -12.50 -3.50
CA SER A 496 -12.53 -11.68 -2.51
C SER A 496 -12.41 -12.37 -1.16
N PHE A 497 -11.28 -12.17 -0.49
CA PHE A 497 -11.04 -12.59 0.88
C PHE A 497 -12.04 -11.99 1.89
N LYS A 498 -12.89 -11.03 1.51
CA LYS A 498 -13.99 -10.55 2.36
C LYS A 498 -15.26 -11.40 2.25
N GLU A 499 -15.40 -12.24 1.22
CA GLU A 499 -16.57 -13.08 0.98
C GLU A 499 -16.33 -14.55 1.34
N VAL A 500 -17.33 -15.17 1.99
CA VAL A 500 -17.39 -16.62 2.14
C VAL A 500 -17.80 -17.23 0.80
N GLN A 501 -17.09 -18.26 0.37
CA GLN A 501 -17.33 -18.97 -0.89
C GLN A 501 -17.37 -20.47 -0.64
N THR A 502 -18.33 -21.15 -1.27
CA THR A 502 -18.55 -22.60 -1.11
C THR A 502 -18.31 -23.39 -2.39
N ASN A 503 -18.15 -22.71 -3.53
CA ASN A 503 -17.89 -23.31 -4.84
C ASN A 503 -16.90 -22.45 -5.61
N LEU A 504 -15.97 -23.05 -6.33
CA LEU A 504 -15.03 -22.36 -7.23
C LEU A 504 -15.52 -22.55 -8.67
N PRO A 505 -16.24 -21.58 -9.26
CA PRO A 505 -16.64 -21.69 -10.65
C PRO A 505 -15.42 -21.60 -11.56
N LEU A 506 -15.49 -22.31 -12.67
CA LEU A 506 -14.48 -22.23 -13.70
C LEU A 506 -14.61 -20.88 -14.44
N ALA A 507 -13.49 -20.21 -14.68
CA ALA A 507 -13.47 -18.88 -15.28
C ALA A 507 -12.29 -18.67 -16.21
N TRP A 508 -12.48 -17.81 -17.21
CA TRP A 508 -11.39 -17.16 -17.93
C TRP A 508 -10.90 -15.96 -17.14
N LYS A 509 -9.61 -15.94 -16.80
CA LYS A 509 -8.90 -14.74 -16.37
C LYS A 509 -8.36 -14.05 -17.62
N VAL A 510 -8.94 -12.91 -17.97
CA VAL A 510 -8.51 -12.06 -19.09
C VAL A 510 -7.83 -10.82 -18.51
N THR A 511 -6.56 -10.61 -18.84
CA THR A 511 -5.81 -9.43 -18.40
C THR A 511 -5.81 -8.39 -19.52
N LEU A 512 -6.52 -7.28 -19.30
CA LEU A 512 -6.70 -6.17 -20.23
C LEU A 512 -6.08 -4.90 -19.64
N SER A 513 -5.04 -4.35 -20.29
CA SER A 513 -4.36 -3.11 -19.87
C SER A 513 -4.04 -3.07 -18.36
N GLY A 514 -3.49 -4.17 -17.83
CA GLY A 514 -3.10 -4.35 -16.44
C GLY A 514 -4.21 -4.79 -15.49
N ARG A 515 -5.46 -4.91 -15.96
CA ARG A 515 -6.60 -5.35 -15.13
C ARG A 515 -6.98 -6.79 -15.40
N ASN A 516 -7.14 -7.57 -14.33
CA ASN A 516 -7.68 -8.92 -14.42
C ASN A 516 -9.21 -8.89 -14.36
N ILE A 517 -9.85 -9.38 -15.42
CA ILE A 517 -11.31 -9.55 -15.51
C ILE A 517 -11.59 -11.06 -15.55
N PHE A 518 -12.51 -11.50 -14.70
CA PHE A 518 -12.86 -12.91 -14.59
C PHE A 518 -14.22 -13.16 -15.24
N VAL A 519 -14.24 -13.96 -16.29
CA VAL A 519 -15.45 -14.32 -17.06
C VAL A 519 -15.81 -15.76 -16.74
N ASP A 520 -17.03 -15.98 -16.24
CA ASP A 520 -17.58 -17.30 -15.97
C ASP A 520 -17.54 -18.14 -17.25
N ALA A 521 -16.80 -19.24 -17.20
CA ALA A 521 -16.56 -20.04 -18.39
C ALA A 521 -17.80 -20.83 -18.83
N GLN A 522 -18.87 -20.92 -18.03
CA GLN A 522 -20.11 -21.62 -18.39
C GLN A 522 -21.16 -20.69 -18.98
N THR A 523 -21.20 -19.46 -18.50
CA THR A 523 -22.26 -18.50 -18.82
C THR A 523 -21.78 -17.32 -19.65
N GLY A 524 -20.48 -17.02 -19.66
CA GLY A 524 -19.91 -15.82 -20.27
C GLY A 524 -20.13 -14.55 -19.44
N ASN A 525 -20.71 -14.67 -18.25
CA ASN A 525 -20.97 -13.54 -17.37
C ASN A 525 -19.72 -13.12 -16.60
N ILE A 526 -19.61 -11.84 -16.25
CA ILE A 526 -18.49 -11.33 -15.43
C ILE A 526 -18.67 -11.74 -13.97
N LEU A 527 -17.68 -12.43 -13.41
CA LEU A 527 -17.64 -12.88 -12.02
C LEU A 527 -17.05 -11.84 -11.07
N SER A 528 -16.14 -11.00 -11.56
CA SER A 528 -15.47 -9.94 -10.79
C SER A 528 -16.31 -8.65 -10.71
N THR A 529 -17.62 -8.77 -10.49
CA THR A 529 -18.47 -7.59 -10.35
C THR A 529 -18.34 -7.03 -8.93
N PRO A 530 -18.03 -5.73 -8.76
CA PRO A 530 -18.31 -5.09 -7.48
C PRO A 530 -19.82 -5.13 -7.31
N LYS A 531 -20.30 -5.86 -6.29
CA LYS A 531 -21.72 -5.84 -5.94
C LYS A 531 -22.08 -4.39 -5.59
N SER A 532 -23.04 -3.87 -6.35
CA SER A 532 -23.72 -2.57 -6.16
C SER A 532 -24.23 -2.37 -4.75
#